data_AF-A0A858JIK8-F1
#
_entry.id   AF-A0A858JIK8-F1
#
_cell.length_a   1.000
_cell.length_b   1.000
_cell.length_c   1.000
_cell.angle_alpha   90.00
_cell.angle_beta   90.00
_cell.angle_gamma   90.00
#
_symmetry.space_group_name_H-M   'P 1'
#
loop_
_entity.id
_entity.type
_entity.pdbx_description
1 polymer ?
#
loop_
_entity_poly.entity_id
_entity_poly.type
_entity_poly.pdbx_seq_one_letter_code
_entity_poly.pdbx_strand_id
1 'polypeptide(L)'
;MTENLRLPWAELPPPATRDGEAPAGALRRPPARRGRRPLSAWPKPAGPVPWQWWHLLVHGPDAAMDAFGAEAAGPGLIPWPFDAERMEEDMFALAIGRNGPARGRAGLSVEGCRILARQFRAAAEARHARLTLLPAGACPLDFHRLVPVPDAILALGATHPDARAWLQRHWGIAEAPRQVTYLPGRKAGRRLARGHRAMVFGFFTRGGNPMPVVRRAEEHYPRLVFGLTERPLT
;
A
#
# COMPACT_ATOMS: atom_id res chain seq x y z
N MET A 1 -23.03 15.22 -7.98
CA MET A 1 -23.23 13.76 -7.84
C MET A 1 -22.11 13.05 -8.57
N THR A 2 -20.98 12.85 -7.89
CA THR A 2 -19.75 12.26 -8.43
C THR A 2 -19.54 10.91 -7.76
N GLU A 3 -20.36 9.94 -8.13
CA GLU A 3 -20.21 8.57 -7.62
C GLU A 3 -19.24 7.77 -8.51
N ASN A 4 -18.12 7.41 -7.88
CA ASN A 4 -17.40 6.15 -8.07
C ASN A 4 -16.78 5.86 -9.45
N LEU A 5 -15.86 6.74 -9.89
CA LEU A 5 -14.64 6.24 -10.53
C LEU A 5 -13.79 5.57 -9.45
N ARG A 6 -14.02 4.28 -9.19
CA ARG A 6 -13.10 3.44 -8.41
C ARG A 6 -11.83 3.27 -9.23
N LEU A 7 -10.86 4.14 -8.96
CA LEU A 7 -9.55 4.06 -9.59
C LEU A 7 -8.82 2.82 -9.07
N PRO A 8 -8.06 2.08 -9.91
CA PRO A 8 -7.46 0.79 -9.54
C PRO A 8 -6.45 0.83 -8.40
N TRP A 9 -5.97 2.01 -8.00
CA TRP A 9 -5.14 2.23 -6.80
C TRP A 9 -5.95 2.64 -5.55
N ALA A 10 -7.27 2.67 -5.66
CA ALA A 10 -8.20 2.93 -4.55
C ALA A 10 -8.65 1.64 -3.85
N GLU A 11 -8.04 0.50 -4.16
CA GLU A 11 -8.08 -0.66 -3.25
C GLU A 11 -7.34 -0.27 -1.97
N LEU A 12 -8.08 0.34 -1.05
CA LEU A 12 -7.62 0.60 0.30
C LEU A 12 -7.77 -0.71 1.10
N PRO A 13 -6.88 -0.97 2.06
CA PRO A 13 -7.11 -2.04 3.02
C PRO A 13 -8.45 -1.82 3.72
N PRO A 14 -9.07 -2.89 4.27
CA PRO A 14 -10.24 -2.74 5.11
C PRO A 14 -9.96 -1.72 6.23
N PRO A 15 -10.98 -1.00 6.72
CA PRO A 15 -10.78 -0.08 7.84
C PRO A 15 -10.17 -0.85 9.02
N ALA A 16 -9.17 -0.27 9.69
CA ALA A 16 -8.65 -0.80 10.95
C ALA A 16 -9.81 -0.87 11.97
N THR A 17 -10.36 -2.05 12.20
CA THR A 17 -11.49 -2.27 13.10
C THR A 17 -11.03 -2.16 14.56
N ARG A 18 -11.83 -1.48 15.39
CA ARG A 18 -11.87 -1.80 16.83
C ARG A 18 -12.68 -3.09 16.92
N ASP A 19 -12.10 -4.12 17.54
CA ASP A 19 -12.69 -5.46 17.69
C ASP A 19 -14.20 -5.40 17.97
N GLY A 20 -15.01 -6.01 17.10
CA GLY A 20 -16.45 -6.12 17.29
C GLY A 20 -17.24 -6.40 16.01
N GLU A 21 -17.65 -7.66 15.88
CA GLU A 21 -18.86 -8.13 15.18
C GLU A 21 -18.74 -8.56 13.70
N ALA A 22 -18.86 -9.88 13.51
CA ALA A 22 -18.95 -10.55 12.21
C ALA A 22 -20.41 -10.81 11.83
N PRO A 23 -20.78 -10.78 10.53
CA PRO A 23 -21.92 -11.52 10.05
C PRO A 23 -21.52 -12.62 9.06
N ALA A 24 -22.02 -13.82 9.35
CA ALA A 24 -22.04 -14.96 8.45
C ALA A 24 -23.18 -14.81 7.42
N GLY A 25 -22.91 -15.15 6.16
CA GLY A 25 -23.92 -15.20 5.11
C GLY A 25 -23.48 -16.08 3.94
N ALA A 26 -23.81 -17.37 3.99
CA ALA A 26 -23.59 -18.32 2.90
C ALA A 26 -24.70 -18.18 1.84
N LEU A 27 -24.34 -17.85 0.60
CA LEU A 27 -25.26 -17.83 -0.54
C LEU A 27 -25.16 -19.14 -1.36
N ARG A 28 -26.33 -19.76 -1.60
CA ARG A 28 -26.51 -20.99 -2.40
C ARG A 28 -26.18 -20.77 -3.88
N ARG A 29 -25.47 -21.72 -4.49
CA ARG A 29 -25.15 -21.71 -5.94
C ARG A 29 -26.30 -22.32 -6.77
N PRO A 30 -26.64 -21.73 -7.93
CA PRO A 30 -27.57 -22.34 -8.89
C PRO A 30 -26.89 -23.41 -9.77
N PRO A 31 -27.66 -24.35 -10.35
CA PRO A 31 -27.12 -25.47 -11.12
C PRO A 31 -26.60 -25.08 -12.52
N ALA A 32 -25.57 -25.81 -12.97
CA ALA A 32 -24.77 -25.50 -14.16
C ALA A 32 -25.43 -25.90 -15.49
N ARG A 33 -25.34 -25.03 -16.50
CA ARG A 33 -25.63 -25.36 -17.91
C ARG A 33 -24.36 -25.85 -18.62
N ARG A 34 -24.44 -27.04 -19.24
CA ARG A 34 -23.37 -27.63 -20.09
C ARG A 34 -23.33 -26.95 -21.46
N GLY A 35 -22.13 -26.68 -21.98
CA GLY A 35 -21.94 -26.31 -23.40
C GLY A 35 -20.87 -25.27 -23.76
N ARG A 36 -20.13 -24.70 -22.81
CA ARG A 36 -18.93 -23.88 -23.11
C ARG A 36 -17.77 -24.34 -22.24
N ARG A 37 -16.55 -24.35 -22.80
CA ARG A 37 -15.31 -24.56 -22.02
C ARG A 37 -15.37 -23.57 -20.85
N PRO A 38 -15.41 -24.04 -19.60
CA PRO A 38 -15.77 -23.19 -18.48
C PRO A 38 -14.72 -22.07 -18.34
N LEU A 39 -15.14 -20.88 -17.91
CA LEU A 39 -14.24 -19.78 -17.56
C LEU A 39 -13.18 -20.19 -16.52
N SER A 40 -13.35 -21.33 -15.84
CA SER A 40 -12.35 -21.96 -14.98
C SER A 40 -11.15 -22.58 -15.72
N ALA A 41 -11.24 -22.76 -17.04
CA ALA A 41 -10.16 -23.26 -17.89
C ALA A 41 -9.24 -22.14 -18.41
N TRP A 42 -9.59 -20.88 -18.13
CA TRP A 42 -8.69 -19.75 -18.36
C TRP A 42 -7.76 -19.64 -17.16
N PRO A 43 -6.47 -19.27 -17.34
CA PRO A 43 -5.62 -18.94 -16.21
C PRO A 43 -6.35 -17.89 -15.40
N LYS A 44 -6.74 -18.25 -14.18
CA LYS A 44 -7.35 -17.30 -13.26
C LYS A 44 -6.28 -16.21 -13.09
N PRO A 45 -6.55 -14.93 -13.45
CA PRO A 45 -5.59 -13.88 -13.16
C PRO A 45 -5.26 -14.00 -11.68
N ALA A 46 -3.97 -13.98 -11.33
CA ALA A 46 -3.56 -13.99 -9.94
C ALA A 46 -4.40 -12.92 -9.24
N GLY A 47 -5.21 -13.34 -8.25
CA GLY A 47 -6.06 -12.41 -7.53
C GLY A 47 -5.20 -11.29 -6.93
N PRO A 48 -5.79 -10.14 -6.59
CA PRO A 48 -5.05 -9.09 -5.90
C PRO A 48 -4.37 -9.72 -4.68
N VAL A 49 -3.08 -9.42 -4.50
CA VAL A 49 -2.32 -9.92 -3.36
C VAL A 49 -3.07 -9.50 -2.09
N PRO A 50 -3.39 -10.43 -1.17
CA PRO A 50 -4.21 -10.09 -0.02
C PRO A 50 -3.48 -9.07 0.85
N TRP A 51 -4.25 -8.25 1.55
CA TRP A 51 -3.71 -7.41 2.62
C TRP A 51 -3.24 -8.29 3.78
N GLN A 52 -2.20 -7.86 4.47
CA GLN A 52 -1.81 -8.38 5.78
C GLN A 52 -1.80 -7.21 6.76
N TRP A 53 -2.34 -7.44 7.95
CA TRP A 53 -2.31 -6.46 9.03
C TRP A 53 -1.15 -6.77 9.96
N TRP A 54 -0.37 -5.75 10.30
CA TRP A 54 0.83 -5.90 11.11
C TRP A 54 0.79 -4.99 12.32
N HIS A 55 1.26 -5.53 13.45
CA HIS A 55 1.62 -4.75 14.61
C HIS A 55 3.14 -4.73 14.77
N LEU A 56 3.71 -3.53 14.89
CA LEU A 56 5.09 -3.35 15.30
C LEU A 56 5.11 -2.77 16.72
N LEU A 57 5.52 -3.58 17.69
CA LEU A 57 5.86 -3.14 19.03
C LEU A 57 7.30 -2.63 19.04
N VAL A 58 7.52 -1.44 19.58
CA VAL A 58 8.84 -0.88 19.85
C VAL A 58 8.90 -0.46 21.31
N HIS A 59 9.95 -0.84 22.02
CA HIS A 59 10.13 -0.39 23.40
C HIS A 59 11.60 -0.20 23.76
N GLY A 60 11.86 0.73 24.68
CA GLY A 60 13.21 1.04 25.12
C GLY A 60 13.26 2.34 25.93
N PRO A 61 14.47 2.87 26.19
CA PRO A 61 14.65 4.14 26.90
C PRO A 61 13.95 5.31 26.22
N ASP A 62 13.41 6.24 27.00
CA ASP A 62 12.59 7.36 26.49
C ASP A 62 13.32 8.17 25.41
N ALA A 63 14.58 8.55 25.65
CA ALA A 63 15.36 9.33 24.68
C ALA A 63 15.58 8.61 23.34
N ALA A 64 15.77 7.28 23.36
CA ALA A 64 15.91 6.50 22.13
C ALA A 64 14.57 6.37 21.40
N MET A 65 13.47 6.24 22.15
CA MET A 65 12.12 6.24 21.60
C MET A 65 11.73 7.61 21.00
N ASP A 66 12.23 8.72 21.55
CA ASP A 66 12.01 10.08 21.00
C ASP A 66 12.73 10.24 19.67
N ALA A 67 14.01 9.84 19.61
CA ALA A 67 14.80 9.85 18.38
C ALA A 67 14.15 9.00 17.27
N PHE A 68 13.78 7.76 17.60
CA PHE A 68 13.10 6.86 16.65
C PHE A 68 11.78 7.45 16.16
N GLY A 69 10.94 7.97 17.06
CA GLY A 69 9.65 8.56 16.67
C GLY A 69 9.81 9.77 15.77
N ALA A 70 10.80 10.63 16.03
CA ALA A 70 11.07 11.81 15.21
C ALA A 70 11.60 11.46 13.82
N GLU A 71 12.46 10.43 13.72
CA GLU A 71 12.96 9.96 12.42
C GLU A 71 11.88 9.25 11.62
N ALA A 72 11.18 8.31 12.24
CA ALA A 72 10.14 7.48 11.61
C ALA A 72 8.94 8.30 11.12
N ALA A 73 8.68 9.47 11.71
CA ALA A 73 7.60 10.35 11.29
C ALA A 73 7.88 10.95 9.89
N GLY A 74 6.90 10.85 8.99
CA GLY A 74 7.06 11.32 7.62
C GLY A 74 5.74 11.42 6.85
N PRO A 75 5.83 11.68 5.53
CA PRO A 75 4.67 11.72 4.64
C PRO A 75 3.95 10.36 4.46
N GLY A 76 4.62 9.23 4.76
CA GLY A 76 4.06 7.89 4.63
C GLY A 76 3.97 7.39 3.18
N LEU A 77 4.79 7.95 2.31
CA LEU A 77 4.79 7.69 0.89
C LEU A 77 6.21 7.77 0.33
N ILE A 78 6.48 6.90 -0.64
CA ILE A 78 7.72 6.95 -1.41
C ILE A 78 7.59 8.12 -2.39
N PRO A 79 8.57 9.03 -2.47
CA PRO A 79 8.54 10.21 -3.34
C PRO A 79 8.87 9.83 -4.79
N TRP A 80 8.05 8.96 -5.39
CA TRP A 80 8.19 8.63 -6.80
C TRP A 80 8.02 9.88 -7.67
N PRO A 81 8.85 10.05 -8.71
CA PRO A 81 8.63 11.10 -9.69
C PRO A 81 7.27 10.92 -10.34
N PHE A 82 6.59 12.03 -10.62
CA PHE A 82 5.30 12.04 -11.28
C PHE A 82 5.43 12.72 -12.64
N ASP A 83 5.34 11.91 -13.69
CA ASP A 83 5.33 12.35 -15.08
C ASP A 83 3.90 12.26 -15.63
N ALA A 84 3.25 13.41 -15.73
CA ALA A 84 1.86 13.51 -16.15
C ALA A 84 1.67 13.19 -17.63
N GLU A 85 2.63 13.55 -18.48
CA GLU A 85 2.56 13.35 -19.93
C GLU A 85 2.68 11.87 -20.27
N ARG A 86 3.69 11.20 -19.69
CA ARG A 86 3.87 9.76 -19.85
C ARG A 86 2.68 8.96 -19.31
N MET A 87 2.07 9.41 -18.22
CA MET A 87 0.87 8.79 -17.66
C MET A 87 -0.34 8.90 -18.61
N GLU A 88 -0.52 10.05 -19.28
CA GLU A 88 -1.58 10.21 -20.29
C GLU A 88 -1.34 9.28 -21.47
N GLU A 89 -0.10 9.19 -21.96
CA GLU A 89 0.28 8.32 -23.08
C GLU A 89 0.03 6.83 -22.75
N ASP A 90 0.51 6.36 -21.60
CA ASP A 90 0.31 4.98 -21.14
C ASP A 90 -1.18 4.64 -21.02
N MET A 91 -1.98 5.56 -20.46
CA MET A 91 -3.43 5.37 -20.34
C MET A 91 -4.15 5.38 -21.67
N PHE A 92 -3.72 6.23 -22.61
CA PHE A 92 -4.23 6.24 -23.97
C PHE A 92 -3.94 4.93 -24.69
N ALA A 93 -2.70 4.44 -24.62
CA ALA A 93 -2.28 3.16 -25.19
C ALA A 93 -3.07 1.99 -24.60
N LEU A 94 -3.25 1.96 -23.28
CA LEU A 94 -4.09 0.98 -22.60
C LEU A 94 -5.55 1.04 -23.03
N ALA A 95 -6.12 2.24 -23.17
CA ALA A 95 -7.51 2.44 -23.57
C ALA A 95 -7.75 1.98 -25.01
N ILE A 96 -6.84 2.26 -25.95
CA ILE A 96 -6.94 1.75 -27.32
C ILE A 96 -6.73 0.23 -27.37
N GLY A 97 -5.76 -0.31 -26.64
CA GLY A 97 -5.48 -1.75 -26.62
C GLY A 97 -6.61 -2.59 -26.00
N ARG A 98 -7.28 -2.09 -24.95
CA ARG A 98 -8.43 -2.77 -24.32
C ARG A 98 -9.74 -2.60 -25.09
N ASN A 99 -9.90 -1.49 -25.81
CA ASN A 99 -11.11 -1.18 -26.57
C ASN A 99 -10.97 -1.46 -28.08
N GLY A 100 -9.91 -2.15 -28.50
CA GLY A 100 -9.83 -2.71 -29.85
C GLY A 100 -11.06 -3.58 -30.13
N PRO A 101 -11.51 -3.70 -31.39
CA PRO A 101 -12.77 -4.36 -31.73
C PRO A 101 -12.71 -5.87 -31.46
N ALA A 102 -12.88 -6.26 -30.19
CA ALA A 102 -13.22 -7.61 -29.81
C ALA A 102 -14.68 -7.83 -30.21
N ARG A 103 -14.87 -8.58 -31.31
CA ARG A 103 -16.13 -9.07 -31.90
C ARG A 103 -17.39 -8.69 -31.09
N GLY A 104 -18.03 -7.58 -31.47
CA GLY A 104 -19.42 -7.29 -31.09
C GLY A 104 -19.67 -6.25 -29.99
N ARG A 105 -18.64 -5.60 -29.43
CA ARG A 105 -18.84 -4.39 -28.59
C ARG A 105 -18.24 -3.18 -29.28
N ALA A 106 -18.99 -2.07 -29.34
CA ALA A 106 -18.44 -0.78 -29.70
C ALA A 106 -17.43 -0.35 -28.62
N GLY A 107 -16.14 -0.43 -28.94
CA GLY A 107 -15.10 0.17 -28.11
C GLY A 107 -15.19 1.69 -28.09
N LEU A 108 -14.46 2.33 -27.18
CA LEU A 108 -14.28 3.79 -27.22
C LEU A 108 -13.68 4.21 -28.57
N SER A 109 -14.15 5.33 -29.13
CA SER A 109 -13.49 5.97 -30.27
C SER A 109 -12.08 6.42 -29.85
N VAL A 110 -11.19 6.65 -30.83
CA VAL A 110 -9.85 7.21 -30.55
C VAL A 110 -9.96 8.51 -29.76
N GLU A 111 -10.92 9.37 -30.11
CA GLU A 111 -11.17 10.61 -29.37
C GLU A 111 -11.68 10.35 -27.94
N GLY A 112 -12.55 9.35 -27.76
CA GLY A 112 -12.99 8.89 -26.44
C GLY A 112 -11.82 8.38 -25.57
N CYS A 113 -10.86 7.66 -26.16
CA CYS A 113 -9.64 7.24 -25.47
C CYS A 113 -8.76 8.42 -25.04
N ARG A 114 -8.63 9.46 -25.88
CA ARG A 114 -7.89 10.70 -25.53
C ARG A 114 -8.55 11.44 -24.38
N ILE A 115 -9.87 11.62 -24.44
CA ILE A 115 -10.62 12.29 -23.37
C ILE A 115 -10.42 11.54 -22.04
N LEU A 116 -10.53 10.21 -22.07
CA LEU A 116 -10.31 9.38 -20.88
C LEU A 116 -8.89 9.54 -20.32
N ALA A 117 -7.87 9.52 -21.18
CA ALA A 117 -6.48 9.68 -20.77
C ALA A 117 -6.22 11.05 -20.12
N ARG A 118 -6.77 12.13 -20.68
CA ARG A 118 -6.68 13.49 -20.10
C ARG A 118 -7.38 13.61 -18.76
N GLN A 119 -8.59 13.05 -18.64
CA GLN A 119 -9.32 13.03 -17.37
C GLN A 119 -8.54 12.28 -16.29
N PHE A 120 -7.91 11.17 -16.67
CA PHE A 120 -7.06 10.39 -15.77
C PHE A 120 -5.83 11.19 -15.33
N ARG A 121 -5.14 11.85 -16.27
CA ARG A 121 -3.99 12.73 -15.97
C ARG A 121 -4.37 13.79 -14.95
N ALA A 122 -5.44 14.53 -15.20
CA ALA A 122 -5.92 15.58 -14.29
C ALA A 122 -6.24 15.04 -12.89
N ALA A 123 -6.85 13.85 -12.80
CA ALA A 123 -7.12 13.20 -11.52
C ALA A 123 -5.83 12.76 -10.79
N ALA A 124 -4.84 12.28 -11.54
CA ALA A 124 -3.54 11.85 -11.02
C ALA A 124 -2.70 13.04 -10.54
N GLU A 125 -2.65 14.13 -11.29
CA GLU A 125 -2.03 15.42 -10.91
C GLU A 125 -2.62 15.96 -9.61
N ALA A 126 -3.96 16.05 -9.55
CA ALA A 126 -4.65 16.52 -8.36
C ALA A 126 -4.38 15.63 -7.14
N ARG A 127 -4.20 14.31 -7.33
CA ARG A 127 -3.79 13.40 -6.26
C ARG A 127 -2.34 13.64 -5.86
N HIS A 128 -1.42 13.75 -6.80
CA HIS A 128 0.00 13.98 -6.52
C HIS A 128 0.20 15.29 -5.74
N ALA A 129 -0.43 16.38 -6.18
CA ALA A 129 -0.42 17.66 -5.49
C ALA A 129 -0.98 17.59 -4.05
N ARG A 130 -2.00 16.77 -3.80
CA ARG A 130 -2.49 16.56 -2.42
C ARG A 130 -1.48 15.82 -1.56
N LEU A 131 -0.76 14.85 -2.14
CA LEU A 131 0.22 14.05 -1.40
C LEU A 131 1.49 14.86 -1.07
N THR A 132 1.89 15.81 -1.93
CA THR A 132 3.03 16.71 -1.65
C THR A 132 2.72 17.75 -0.57
N LEU A 133 1.44 18.06 -0.33
CA LEU A 133 0.98 18.97 0.72
C LEU A 133 0.75 18.28 2.08
N LEU A 134 0.99 16.96 2.20
CA LEU A 134 0.83 16.28 3.48
C LEU A 134 1.83 16.84 4.51
N PRO A 135 1.37 17.14 5.75
CA PRO A 135 2.24 17.70 6.76
C PRO A 135 3.36 16.72 7.15
N ALA A 136 4.49 17.26 7.58
CA ALA A 136 5.54 16.46 8.22
C ALA A 136 4.94 15.71 9.43
N GLY A 137 5.09 14.38 9.45
CA GLY A 137 4.51 13.52 10.49
C GLY A 137 3.06 13.07 10.26
N ALA A 138 2.49 13.25 9.05
CA ALA A 138 1.20 12.67 8.69
C ALA A 138 1.14 11.14 8.87
N CYS A 139 2.29 10.47 8.71
CA CYS A 139 2.48 9.06 8.96
C CYS A 139 3.45 8.88 10.15
N PRO A 140 3.04 8.12 11.19
CA PRO A 140 3.89 7.93 12.36
C PRO A 140 5.00 6.89 12.16
N LEU A 141 4.94 6.09 11.09
CA LEU A 141 5.95 5.10 10.75
C LEU A 141 6.12 5.04 9.22
N ASP A 142 6.96 5.93 8.70
CA ASP A 142 7.31 6.04 7.30
C ASP A 142 8.57 5.21 6.98
N PHE A 143 8.40 4.17 6.18
CA PHE A 143 9.50 3.29 5.80
C PHE A 143 10.55 3.99 4.95
N HIS A 144 10.19 5.03 4.19
CA HIS A 144 11.17 5.81 3.42
C HIS A 144 12.05 6.68 4.31
N ARG A 145 11.56 7.07 5.50
CA ARG A 145 12.38 7.79 6.47
C ARG A 145 13.40 6.88 7.15
N LEU A 146 12.99 5.65 7.47
CA LEU A 146 13.84 4.66 8.14
C LEU A 146 14.82 3.95 7.18
N VAL A 147 14.36 3.60 5.99
CA VAL A 147 15.14 2.92 4.95
C VAL A 147 14.89 3.62 3.62
N PRO A 148 15.61 4.73 3.35
CA PRO A 148 15.40 5.54 2.16
C PRO A 148 15.58 4.76 0.87
N VAL A 149 14.65 5.00 -0.06
CA VAL A 149 14.77 4.52 -1.45
C VAL A 149 15.79 5.42 -2.15
N PRO A 150 16.88 4.90 -2.72
CA PRO A 150 17.89 5.71 -3.39
C PRO A 150 17.34 6.45 -4.61
N ASP A 151 17.88 7.63 -4.91
CA ASP A 151 17.45 8.46 -6.05
C ASP A 151 17.49 7.72 -7.39
N ALA A 152 18.53 6.90 -7.60
CA ALA A 152 18.65 6.08 -8.81
C ALA A 152 17.48 5.08 -8.96
N ILE A 153 16.92 4.59 -7.86
CA ILE A 153 15.74 3.72 -7.86
C ILE A 153 14.46 4.55 -7.98
N LEU A 154 14.38 5.70 -7.30
CA LEU A 154 13.24 6.62 -7.41
C LEU A 154 13.02 7.04 -8.87
N ALA A 155 14.09 7.38 -9.59
CA ALA A 155 14.04 7.80 -10.99
C ALA A 155 13.40 6.76 -11.93
N LEU A 156 13.43 5.46 -11.57
CA LEU A 156 12.81 4.39 -12.36
C LEU A 156 11.28 4.40 -12.28
N GLY A 157 10.72 4.94 -11.18
CA GLY A 157 9.29 4.97 -10.92
C GLY A 157 8.72 3.70 -10.27
N ALA A 158 7.51 3.83 -9.71
CA ALA A 158 6.90 2.83 -8.84
C ALA A 158 6.62 1.47 -9.50
N THR A 159 6.43 1.44 -10.81
CA THR A 159 6.06 0.23 -11.56
C THR A 159 7.26 -0.52 -12.14
N HIS A 160 8.46 0.09 -12.13
CA HIS A 160 9.64 -0.52 -12.71
C HIS A 160 10.05 -1.81 -11.97
N PRO A 161 10.41 -2.90 -12.68
CA PRO A 161 10.75 -4.17 -12.05
C PRO A 161 11.90 -4.04 -11.04
N ASP A 162 12.95 -3.28 -11.36
CA ASP A 162 14.09 -3.10 -10.45
C ASP A 162 13.72 -2.29 -9.21
N ALA A 163 12.82 -1.30 -9.32
CA ALA A 163 12.32 -0.57 -8.16
C ALA A 163 11.52 -1.49 -7.24
N ARG A 164 10.67 -2.35 -7.81
CA ARG A 164 9.94 -3.36 -7.04
C ARG A 164 10.86 -4.40 -6.41
N ALA A 165 11.90 -4.84 -7.13
CA ALA A 165 12.89 -5.78 -6.62
C ALA A 165 13.70 -5.18 -5.47
N TRP A 166 14.07 -3.90 -5.58
CA TRP A 166 14.73 -3.16 -4.51
C TRP A 166 13.85 -3.10 -3.26
N LEU A 167 12.58 -2.71 -3.40
CA LEU A 167 11.64 -2.67 -2.28
C LEU A 167 11.46 -4.05 -1.64
N GLN A 168 11.31 -5.11 -2.45
CA GLN A 168 11.21 -6.46 -1.91
C GLN A 168 12.47 -6.88 -1.13
N ARG A 169 13.66 -6.54 -1.63
CA ARG A 169 14.92 -6.87 -0.97
C ARG A 169 15.13 -6.09 0.33
N HIS A 170 14.84 -4.80 0.32
CA HIS A 170 15.21 -3.88 1.41
C HIS A 170 14.07 -3.65 2.40
N TRP A 171 12.82 -3.73 1.95
CA TRP A 171 11.64 -3.57 2.77
C TRP A 171 10.85 -4.87 2.98
N GLY A 172 11.06 -5.90 2.17
CA GLY A 172 10.31 -7.16 2.25
C GLY A 172 8.89 -7.10 1.67
N ILE A 173 8.55 -5.96 1.06
CA ILE A 173 7.25 -5.64 0.46
C ILE A 173 7.47 -4.82 -0.81
N ALA A 174 6.53 -4.83 -1.76
CA ALA A 174 6.69 -4.13 -3.04
C ALA A 174 6.12 -2.69 -3.05
N GLU A 175 5.65 -2.19 -1.92
CA GLU A 175 5.03 -0.87 -1.81
C GLU A 175 5.04 -0.32 -0.39
N ALA A 176 4.78 0.97 -0.24
CA ALA A 176 4.65 1.61 1.06
C ALA A 176 3.46 1.06 1.86
N PRO A 177 3.61 0.87 3.19
CA PRO A 177 2.51 0.51 4.08
C PRO A 177 1.32 1.46 3.98
N ARG A 178 0.12 0.95 4.28
CA ARG A 178 -1.14 1.71 4.27
C ARG A 178 -1.77 1.78 5.65
N GLN A 179 -2.52 2.86 5.88
CA GLN A 179 -3.23 3.15 7.13
C GLN A 179 -2.34 2.98 8.37
N VAL A 180 -1.13 3.52 8.29
CA VAL A 180 -0.17 3.48 9.39
C VAL A 180 -0.68 4.36 10.53
N THR A 181 -0.79 3.79 11.72
CA THR A 181 -1.33 4.49 12.90
C THR A 181 -0.69 4.02 14.19
N TYR A 182 -0.78 4.86 15.23
CA TYR A 182 -0.51 4.44 16.60
C TYR A 182 -1.70 3.65 17.15
N LEU A 183 -1.41 2.58 17.90
CA LEU A 183 -2.40 1.79 18.63
C LEU A 183 -2.29 2.09 20.13
N PRO A 184 -2.96 3.16 20.62
CA PRO A 184 -2.86 3.56 22.02
C PRO A 184 -3.38 2.47 22.96
N GLY A 185 -2.78 2.37 24.14
CA GLY A 185 -3.20 1.41 25.18
C GLY A 185 -2.67 -0.01 25.01
N ARG A 186 -2.10 -0.37 23.85
CA ARG A 186 -1.34 -1.63 23.70
C ARG A 186 0.04 -1.48 24.37
N LYS A 187 0.44 -2.49 25.15
CA LYS A 187 1.67 -2.48 25.96
C LYS A 187 2.56 -3.67 25.60
N ALA A 188 3.82 -3.62 26.01
CA ALA A 188 4.80 -4.70 25.83
C ALA A 188 4.49 -6.01 26.58
N GLY A 189 3.30 -6.16 27.19
CA GLY A 189 2.91 -7.34 27.96
C GLY A 189 3.68 -7.56 29.28
N ARG A 190 4.69 -6.74 29.57
CA ARG A 190 5.51 -6.79 30.78
C ARG A 190 5.72 -5.39 31.36
N ARG A 191 6.10 -5.33 32.64
CA ARG A 191 6.54 -4.09 33.28
C ARG A 191 7.89 -3.68 32.70
N LEU A 192 7.98 -2.44 32.22
CA LEU A 192 9.22 -1.86 31.71
C LEU A 192 10.02 -1.24 32.86
N ALA A 193 11.33 -1.11 32.66
CA ALA A 193 12.21 -0.41 33.58
C ALA A 193 11.84 1.09 33.67
N ARG A 194 12.30 1.78 34.72
CA ARG A 194 12.10 3.23 34.86
C ARG A 194 12.74 3.96 33.68
N GLY A 195 12.08 4.99 33.17
CA GLY A 195 12.55 5.77 32.00
C GLY A 195 12.51 5.00 30.68
N HIS A 196 11.69 3.94 30.61
CA HIS A 196 11.42 3.21 29.38
C HIS A 196 9.93 3.28 29.06
N ARG A 197 9.62 3.27 27.76
CA ARG A 197 8.25 3.25 27.24
C ARG A 197 8.11 2.26 26.09
N ALA A 198 6.86 1.98 25.72
CA ALA A 198 6.51 1.16 24.57
C ALA A 198 5.51 1.90 23.68
N MET A 199 5.62 1.68 22.38
CA MET A 199 4.68 2.11 21.36
C MET A 199 4.32 0.93 20.47
N VAL A 200 3.08 0.90 19.99
CA VAL A 200 2.63 -0.09 19.01
C VAL A 200 2.09 0.64 17.80
N PHE A 201 2.61 0.28 16.63
CA PHE A 201 2.14 0.76 15.34
C PHE A 201 1.29 -0.32 14.68
N GLY A 202 0.16 0.08 14.10
CA GLY A 202 -0.66 -0.76 13.23
C GLY A 202 -0.53 -0.28 11.79
N PHE A 203 -0.37 -1.20 10.86
CA PHE A 203 -0.32 -0.87 9.43
C PHE A 203 -0.65 -2.08 8.55
N PHE A 204 -0.98 -1.83 7.29
CA PHE A 204 -1.23 -2.88 6.31
C PHE A 204 -0.15 -2.91 5.24
N THR A 205 0.21 -4.12 4.81
CA THR A 205 1.04 -4.36 3.63
C THR A 205 0.28 -5.21 2.63
N ARG A 206 0.67 -5.14 1.35
CA ARG A 206 0.09 -6.00 0.32
C ARG A 206 1.10 -7.05 -0.13
N GLY A 207 1.02 -8.22 0.50
CA GLY A 207 1.99 -9.30 0.38
C GLY A 207 3.33 -8.95 1.00
N GLY A 208 4.07 -10.01 1.35
CA GLY A 208 5.42 -9.87 1.89
C GLY A 208 5.43 -9.63 3.40
N ASN A 209 6.63 -9.66 3.96
CA ASN A 209 6.89 -9.52 5.39
C ASN A 209 7.84 -8.34 5.58
N PRO A 210 7.44 -7.28 6.30
CA PRO A 210 8.23 -6.06 6.45
C PRO A 210 9.44 -6.19 7.39
N MET A 211 9.77 -7.42 7.83
CA MET A 211 10.92 -7.71 8.69
C MET A 211 12.26 -7.08 8.24
N PRO A 212 12.60 -6.96 6.95
CA PRO A 212 13.83 -6.28 6.56
C PRO A 212 13.94 -4.83 7.07
N VAL A 213 12.84 -4.07 7.10
CA VAL A 213 12.82 -2.72 7.68
C VAL A 213 13.04 -2.77 9.18
N VAL A 214 12.43 -3.75 9.86
CA VAL A 214 12.58 -3.93 11.31
C VAL A 214 14.03 -4.24 11.67
N ARG A 215 14.69 -5.12 10.91
CA ARG A 215 16.12 -5.43 11.12
C ARG A 215 17.01 -4.21 10.95
N ARG A 216 16.74 -3.36 9.95
CA ARG A 216 17.46 -2.09 9.77
C ARG A 216 17.23 -1.13 10.94
N ALA A 217 16.01 -1.08 11.46
CA ALA A 217 15.71 -0.28 12.65
C ALA A 217 16.42 -0.84 13.90
N GLU A 218 16.51 -2.15 14.07
CA GLU A 218 17.27 -2.80 15.15
C GLU A 218 18.77 -2.46 15.08
N GLU A 219 19.35 -2.49 13.87
CA GLU A 219 20.74 -2.08 13.64
C GLU A 219 20.97 -0.60 13.96
N HIS A 220 20.05 0.28 13.56
CA HIS A 220 20.18 1.73 13.77
C HIS A 220 19.89 2.15 15.22
N TYR A 221 19.01 1.43 15.91
CA TYR A 221 18.56 1.72 17.27
C TYR A 221 18.85 0.54 18.22
N PRO A 222 20.12 0.27 18.56
CA PRO A 222 20.51 -0.92 19.34
C PRO A 222 19.99 -0.92 20.78
N ARG A 223 19.48 0.22 21.28
CA ARG A 223 18.87 0.34 22.61
C ARG A 223 17.36 0.10 22.61
N LEU A 224 16.76 -0.06 21.43
CA LEU A 224 15.34 -0.36 21.27
C LEU A 224 15.18 -1.85 20.95
N VAL A 225 14.03 -2.38 21.36
CA VAL A 225 13.63 -3.75 21.03
C VAL A 225 12.39 -3.66 20.16
N PHE A 226 12.40 -4.41 19.06
CA PHE A 226 11.33 -4.43 18.08
C PHE A 226 10.64 -5.81 18.08
N GLY A 227 9.33 -5.81 17.91
CA GLY A 227 8.53 -7.02 17.83
C GLY A 227 7.48 -6.85 16.74
N LEU A 228 7.66 -7.55 15.62
CA LEU A 228 6.72 -7.55 14.51
C LEU A 228 5.78 -8.76 14.63
N THR A 229 4.48 -8.54 14.50
CA THR A 229 3.48 -9.61 14.56
C THR A 229 2.41 -9.40 13.50
N GLU A 230 2.17 -10.43 12.69
CA GLU A 230 1.02 -10.47 11.78
C GLU A 230 -0.27 -10.66 12.59
N ARG A 231 -1.34 -9.98 12.17
CA ARG A 231 -2.65 -10.03 12.79
C ARG A 231 -3.69 -10.51 11.79
N PRO A 232 -4.69 -11.29 12.24
CA PRO A 232 -5.76 -11.72 11.37
C PRO A 232 -6.57 -10.52 10.90
N LEU A 233 -6.97 -10.54 9.63
CA LEU A 233 -8.00 -9.66 9.07
C LEU A 233 -9.36 -10.24 9.47
N THR A 234 -9.88 -9.88 10.65
CA THR A 234 -11.23 -10.24 11.08
C THR A 234 -12.25 -9.21 10.66
#